data_AF-A0A949V962-F1
#
_entry.id   AF-A0A949V962-F1
#
_cell.length_a   1.000
_cell.length_b   1.000
_cell.length_c   1.000
_cell.angle_alpha   90.00
_cell.angle_beta   90.00
_cell.angle_gamma   90.00
#
_symmetry.space_group_name_H-M   'P 1'
#
loop_
_entity.id
_entity.type
_entity.pdbx_description
1 polymer ?
#
loop_
_entity_poly.entity_id
_entity_poly.type
_entity_poly.pdbx_seq_one_letter_code
_entity_poly.pdbx_strand_id
1 'polypeptide(L)'
;MRIKCPACSAETAIWIKACPTCGFTAYTIDGFEAWTPELARSGSGNFFDPEKFIELAALEDASFWFQARNELLLWALQRYFGKPVHYAEIGCGTGYVLRAVEQTFPDAAIVGSELFVEGLKYASQRCKRAKLVQLDA
;
A
#
# COMPACT_ATOMS: atom_id res chain seq x y z
N MET A 1 -7.28 -1.95 8.32
CA MET A 1 -8.14 -1.85 7.12
C MET A 1 -9.03 -3.08 7.04
N ARG A 2 -10.33 -2.89 6.78
CA ARG A 2 -11.24 -3.96 6.37
C ARG A 2 -11.37 -3.95 4.86
N ILE A 3 -11.54 -5.12 4.27
CA ILE A 3 -11.73 -5.35 2.84
C ILE A 3 -12.90 -6.29 2.62
N LYS A 4 -13.44 -6.32 1.39
CA LYS A 4 -14.44 -7.32 0.99
C LYS A 4 -13.74 -8.51 0.36
N CYS A 5 -14.14 -9.72 0.75
CA CYS A 5 -13.67 -10.93 0.09
C CYS A 5 -14.15 -10.95 -1.38
N PRO A 6 -13.27 -11.12 -2.37
CA PRO A 6 -13.67 -11.12 -3.78
C PRO A 6 -14.57 -12.30 -4.15
N ALA A 7 -14.49 -13.42 -3.42
CA ALA A 7 -15.28 -14.62 -3.71
C ALA A 7 -16.70 -14.60 -3.11
N CYS A 8 -16.88 -14.08 -1.89
CA CYS A 8 -18.17 -14.14 -1.18
C CYS A 8 -18.68 -12.81 -0.63
N SER A 9 -17.97 -11.70 -0.88
CA SER A 9 -18.31 -10.33 -0.45
C SER A 9 -18.39 -10.08 1.05
N ALA A 10 -18.05 -11.06 1.89
CA ALA A 10 -17.97 -10.87 3.34
C ALA A 10 -16.89 -9.85 3.70
N GLU A 11 -17.17 -8.99 4.69
CA GLU A 11 -16.16 -8.11 5.26
C GLU A 11 -15.11 -8.92 6.03
N THR A 12 -13.84 -8.57 5.84
CA THR A 12 -12.73 -9.21 6.52
C THR A 12 -11.57 -8.24 6.76
N ALA A 13 -10.69 -8.56 7.71
CA ALA A 13 -9.53 -7.71 8.01
C ALA A 13 -8.39 -8.04 7.05
N ILE A 14 -7.68 -7.04 6.51
CA ILE A 14 -6.57 -7.28 5.56
C ILE A 14 -5.44 -8.16 6.10
N TRP A 15 -5.37 -8.37 7.42
CA TRP A 15 -4.36 -9.18 8.09
C TRP A 15 -4.65 -10.68 8.12
N ILE A 16 -5.87 -11.10 7.77
CA ILE A 16 -6.24 -12.52 7.74
C ILE A 16 -5.67 -13.22 6.50
N LYS A 17 -5.31 -14.49 6.65
CA LYS A 17 -4.76 -15.32 5.55
C LYS A 17 -5.84 -15.87 4.63
N ALA A 18 -7.02 -16.17 5.16
CA ALA A 18 -8.14 -16.76 4.45
C ALA A 18 -9.45 -16.17 4.95
N CYS A 19 -10.39 -15.90 4.05
CA CYS A 19 -11.72 -15.39 4.37
C CYS A 19 -12.39 -16.34 5.39
N PRO A 20 -12.83 -15.85 6.56
CA PRO A 20 -13.41 -16.70 7.59
C PRO A 20 -14.76 -17.30 7.18
N THR A 21 -15.41 -16.75 6.15
CA THR A 21 -16.72 -17.19 5.69
C THR A 21 -16.64 -18.27 4.61
N CYS A 22 -15.75 -18.12 3.62
CA CYS A 22 -15.69 -19.03 2.47
C CYS A 22 -14.34 -19.72 2.27
N GLY A 23 -13.33 -19.41 3.09
CA GLY A 23 -11.99 -19.98 2.98
C GLY A 23 -11.14 -19.44 1.82
N PHE A 24 -11.63 -18.45 1.06
CA PHE A 24 -10.86 -17.82 -0.01
C PHE A 24 -9.51 -17.27 0.50
N THR A 25 -8.44 -17.54 -0.22
CA THR A 25 -7.10 -16.99 0.04
C THR A 25 -6.69 -16.09 -1.12
N ALA A 26 -6.03 -14.96 -0.82
CA ALA A 26 -5.55 -14.06 -1.85
C ALA A 26 -4.55 -14.79 -2.76
N TYR A 27 -4.55 -14.45 -4.04
CA TYR A 27 -3.53 -14.95 -4.97
C TYR A 27 -2.18 -14.33 -4.63
N THR A 28 -1.11 -14.91 -5.14
CA THR A 28 0.23 -14.30 -5.07
C THR A 28 0.65 -13.86 -6.46
N ILE A 29 1.01 -12.59 -6.61
CA ILE A 29 1.56 -12.01 -7.85
C ILE A 29 2.86 -11.31 -7.47
N ASP A 30 3.97 -11.72 -8.07
CA ASP A 30 5.32 -11.21 -7.80
C ASP A 30 5.69 -11.15 -6.30
N GLY A 31 5.19 -12.11 -5.52
CA GLY A 31 5.43 -12.21 -4.08
C GLY A 31 4.48 -11.40 -3.19
N PHE A 32 3.53 -10.66 -3.76
CA PHE A 32 2.55 -9.88 -3.02
C PHE A 32 1.17 -10.55 -2.99
N GLU A 33 0.46 -10.42 -1.88
CA GLU A 33 -0.95 -10.83 -1.78
C GLU A 33 -1.79 -9.96 -2.72
N ALA A 34 -2.47 -10.59 -3.68
CA ALA A 34 -3.34 -9.95 -4.65
C ALA A 34 -4.79 -10.30 -4.35
N TRP A 35 -5.50 -9.29 -3.83
CA TRP A 35 -6.92 -9.37 -3.47
C TRP A 35 -7.83 -8.99 -4.64
N THR A 36 -7.29 -8.33 -5.67
CA THR A 36 -7.95 -8.04 -6.96
C THR A 36 -7.06 -8.46 -8.14
N PRO A 37 -6.75 -9.77 -8.26
CA PRO A 37 -5.75 -10.28 -9.21
C PRO A 37 -6.13 -10.04 -10.68
N GLU A 38 -7.42 -9.92 -11.00
CA GLU A 38 -7.88 -9.63 -12.35
C GLU A 38 -7.42 -8.24 -12.80
N LEU A 39 -7.49 -7.25 -11.89
CA LEU A 39 -7.08 -5.87 -12.14
C LEU A 39 -5.56 -5.69 -12.11
N ALA A 40 -4.85 -6.50 -11.32
CA ALA A 40 -3.40 -6.54 -11.36
C ALA A 40 -2.86 -6.92 -12.76
N ARG A 41 -3.59 -7.77 -13.50
CA ARG A 41 -3.18 -8.31 -14.80
C ARG A 41 -3.77 -7.58 -15.99
N SER A 42 -4.96 -6.98 -15.85
CA SER A 42 -5.71 -6.43 -16.98
C SER A 42 -5.21 -5.08 -17.48
N GLY A 43 -4.08 -4.59 -16.97
CA GLY A 43 -3.42 -3.41 -17.48
C GLY A 43 -4.32 -2.17 -17.40
N SER A 44 -4.37 -1.54 -16.24
CA SER A 44 -4.87 -0.17 -16.05
C SER A 44 -3.98 0.89 -16.75
N GLY A 45 -3.35 0.53 -17.88
CA GLY A 45 -2.46 1.38 -18.68
C GLY A 45 -3.12 2.63 -19.26
N ASN A 46 -4.45 2.77 -19.14
CA ASN A 46 -5.15 4.02 -19.45
C ASN A 46 -5.04 5.09 -18.35
N PHE A 47 -4.66 4.73 -17.12
CA PHE A 47 -4.64 5.66 -15.97
C PHE A 47 -3.23 5.92 -15.42
N PHE A 48 -2.34 4.93 -15.51
CA PHE A 48 -0.95 5.06 -15.08
C PHE A 48 -0.07 4.05 -15.84
N ASP A 49 1.12 4.48 -16.22
CA ASP A 49 2.14 3.63 -16.84
C ASP A 49 3.04 3.02 -15.75
N PRO A 50 2.95 1.70 -15.47
CA PRO A 50 3.74 1.05 -14.42
C PRO A 50 5.25 1.18 -14.60
N GLU A 51 5.73 1.39 -15.84
CA GLU A 51 7.15 1.61 -16.09
C GLU A 51 7.66 2.89 -15.41
N LYS A 52 6.78 3.87 -15.18
CA LYS A 52 7.12 5.14 -14.49
C LYS A 52 7.46 4.98 -13.03
N PHE A 53 7.17 3.84 -12.39
CA PHE A 53 7.59 3.61 -11.01
C PHE A 53 9.11 3.65 -10.83
N ILE A 54 9.90 3.25 -11.85
CA ILE A 54 11.37 3.34 -11.76
C ILE A 54 11.85 4.79 -11.69
N GLU A 55 11.29 5.64 -12.56
CA GLU A 55 11.62 7.07 -12.64
C GLU A 55 11.18 7.77 -11.35
N LEU A 56 9.95 7.49 -10.89
CA LEU A 56 9.43 8.03 -9.63
C LEU A 56 10.32 7.61 -8.45
N ALA A 57 10.63 6.32 -8.32
CA ALA A 57 11.43 5.81 -7.22
C ALA A 57 12.83 6.46 -7.16
N ALA A 58 13.42 6.77 -8.32
CA ALA A 58 14.72 7.44 -8.38
C ALA A 58 14.66 8.93 -8.00
N LEU A 59 13.54 9.61 -8.25
CA LEU A 59 13.40 11.07 -8.09
C LEU A 59 12.84 11.50 -6.73
N GLU A 60 12.00 10.68 -6.10
CA GLU A 60 11.22 11.06 -4.92
C GLU A 60 12.09 11.56 -3.75
N ASP A 61 13.19 10.86 -3.44
CA ASP A 61 14.07 11.19 -2.32
C ASP A 61 14.79 12.55 -2.51
N ALA A 62 14.96 13.02 -3.75
CA ALA A 62 15.68 14.26 -4.08
C ALA A 62 14.74 15.43 -4.47
N SER A 63 13.44 15.18 -4.58
CA SER A 63 12.47 16.16 -5.05
C SER A 63 11.92 16.99 -3.89
N PHE A 64 12.02 18.32 -4.03
CA PHE A 64 11.49 19.26 -3.04
C PHE A 64 9.99 19.04 -2.80
N TRP A 65 9.23 18.69 -3.83
CA TRP A 65 7.79 18.49 -3.73
C TRP A 65 7.45 17.24 -2.92
N PHE A 66 8.13 16.13 -3.20
CA PHE A 66 7.89 14.88 -2.49
C PHE A 66 8.32 14.98 -1.01
N GLN A 67 9.46 15.61 -0.74
CA GLN A 67 9.91 15.89 0.63
C GLN A 67 8.92 16.76 1.41
N ALA A 68 8.55 17.93 0.86
CA ALA A 68 7.62 18.85 1.52
C ALA A 68 6.23 18.22 1.73
N ARG A 69 5.76 17.41 0.77
CA ARG A 69 4.51 16.66 0.92
C ARG A 69 4.58 15.66 2.07
N ASN A 70 5.68 14.91 2.22
CA ASN A 70 5.85 13.99 3.34
C ASN A 70 5.83 14.74 4.68
N GLU A 71 6.56 15.85 4.79
CA GLU A 71 6.58 16.67 6.00
C GLU A 71 5.17 17.17 6.37
N LEU A 72 4.41 17.68 5.39
CA LEU A 72 3.05 18.16 5.60
C LEU A 72 2.10 17.03 6.06
N LEU A 73 2.20 15.85 5.45
CA LEU A 73 1.39 14.68 5.81
C LEU A 73 1.72 14.19 7.23
N LEU A 74 3.01 14.07 7.57
CA LEU A 74 3.44 13.67 8.90
C LEU A 74 3.03 14.68 9.97
N TRP A 75 3.18 15.98 9.69
CA TRP A 75 2.70 17.04 10.57
C TRP A 75 1.20 16.89 10.84
N ALA A 76 0.39 16.70 9.80
CA ALA A 76 -1.05 16.52 9.95
C ALA A 76 -1.39 15.27 10.76
N LEU A 77 -0.74 14.13 10.47
CA LEU A 77 -0.95 12.88 11.22
C LEU A 77 -0.62 13.06 12.71
N GLN A 78 0.52 13.66 13.03
CA GLN A 78 0.91 13.92 14.42
C GLN A 78 -0.04 14.90 15.10
N ARG A 79 -0.43 15.98 14.42
CA ARG A 79 -1.25 17.06 15.00
C ARG A 79 -2.68 16.63 15.31
N TYR A 80 -3.26 15.76 14.48
CA TYR A 80 -4.67 15.40 14.57
C TYR A 80 -4.92 13.99 15.12
N PHE A 81 -3.97 13.07 15.00
CA PHE A 81 -4.12 11.69 15.46
C PHE A 81 -3.12 11.32 16.57
N GLY A 82 -2.05 12.10 16.77
CA GLY A 82 -1.05 11.85 17.80
C GLY A 82 -0.24 10.59 17.51
N LYS A 83 -0.68 9.45 18.06
CA LYS A 83 -0.03 8.13 17.92
C LYS A 83 -1.04 7.11 17.37
N PRO A 84 -1.28 7.07 16.05
CA PRO A 84 -2.20 6.11 15.47
C PRO A 84 -1.70 4.68 15.70
N VAL A 85 -2.60 3.79 16.14
CA VAL A 85 -2.30 2.35 16.29
C VAL A 85 -2.46 1.57 14.99
N HIS A 86 -3.23 2.11 14.05
CA HIS A 86 -3.47 1.53 12.74
C HIS A 86 -3.41 2.62 11.67
N TYR A 87 -2.71 2.35 10.57
CA TYR A 87 -2.62 3.23 9.43
C TYR A 87 -2.75 2.42 8.15
N ALA A 88 -3.48 2.97 7.18
CA ALA A 88 -3.65 2.39 5.85
C ALA A 88 -3.46 3.48 4.80
N GLU A 89 -2.54 3.25 3.86
CA GLU A 89 -2.33 4.10 2.69
C GLU A 89 -2.90 3.41 1.46
N ILE A 90 -3.89 4.04 0.84
CA ILE A 90 -4.48 3.60 -0.43
C ILE A 90 -3.72 4.29 -1.56
N GLY A 91 -3.20 3.50 -2.51
CA GLY A 91 -2.33 3.99 -3.57
C GLY A 91 -0.95 4.36 -3.01
N CYS A 92 -0.30 3.41 -2.33
CA CYS A 92 1.00 3.65 -1.73
C CYS A 92 2.14 3.76 -2.75
N GLY A 93 1.89 3.37 -4.01
CA GLY A 93 2.84 3.47 -5.11
C GLY A 93 4.17 2.82 -4.77
N THR A 94 5.22 3.63 -4.80
CA THR A 94 6.61 3.24 -4.50
C THR A 94 6.92 3.14 -2.99
N GLY A 95 5.93 3.38 -2.13
CA GLY A 95 6.06 3.39 -0.66
C GLY A 95 6.78 4.60 -0.08
N TYR A 96 6.92 5.71 -0.83
CA TYR A 96 7.69 6.87 -0.37
C TYR A 96 7.09 7.55 0.87
N VAL A 97 5.78 7.81 0.86
CA VAL A 97 5.05 8.36 2.03
C VAL A 97 4.98 7.28 3.12
N LEU A 98 4.60 6.06 2.75
CA LEU A 98 4.49 4.91 3.64
C LEU A 98 5.75 4.66 4.49
N ARG A 99 6.95 4.78 3.90
CA ARG A 99 8.24 4.68 4.61
C ARG A 99 8.34 5.73 5.71
N ALA A 100 7.98 6.97 5.41
CA ALA A 100 8.06 8.07 6.36
C ALA A 100 7.07 7.87 7.53
N VAL A 101 5.87 7.35 7.23
CA VAL A 101 4.88 6.97 8.25
C VAL A 101 5.40 5.82 9.12
N GLU A 102 5.99 4.80 8.52
CA GLU A 102 6.59 3.66 9.22
C GLU A 102 7.68 4.06 10.20
N GLN A 103 8.56 4.99 9.80
CA GLN A 103 9.62 5.53 10.65
C GLN A 103 9.07 6.42 11.77
N THR A 104 8.02 7.18 11.50
CA THR A 104 7.43 8.13 12.47
C THR A 104 6.60 7.42 13.54
N PHE A 105 5.90 6.35 13.17
CA PHE A 105 5.00 5.60 14.06
C PHE A 105 5.44 4.14 14.18
N PRO A 106 6.51 3.85 14.94
CA PRO A 106 7.12 2.51 15.00
C PRO A 106 6.17 1.42 15.55
N ASP A 107 5.20 1.81 16.37
CA ASP A 107 4.24 0.88 16.99
C ASP A 107 2.94 0.72 16.18
N ALA A 108 2.71 1.55 15.16
CA ALA A 108 1.47 1.51 14.37
C ALA A 108 1.46 0.28 13.46
N ALA A 109 0.36 -0.47 13.39
CA ALA A 109 0.19 -1.48 12.34
C ALA A 109 -0.11 -0.79 11.01
N ILE A 110 0.78 -0.93 10.04
CA ILE A 110 0.77 -0.17 8.78
C ILE A 110 0.47 -1.10 7.61
N VAL A 111 -0.44 -0.66 6.75
CA VAL A 111 -0.77 -1.33 5.49
C VAL A 111 -0.62 -0.33 4.35
N GLY A 112 0.03 -0.73 3.27
CA GLY A 112 0.02 -0.02 2.00
C GLY A 112 -0.64 -0.90 0.95
N SER A 113 -1.67 -0.37 0.27
CA SER A 113 -2.26 -1.02 -0.89
C SER A 113 -1.91 -0.27 -2.17
N GLU A 114 -1.62 -1.01 -3.22
CA GLU A 114 -1.38 -0.47 -4.57
C GLU A 114 -2.03 -1.39 -5.60
N LEU A 115 -2.55 -0.81 -6.69
CA LEU A 115 -3.16 -1.57 -7.76
C LEU A 115 -2.10 -2.34 -8.56
N PHE A 116 -0.94 -1.71 -8.76
CA PHE A 116 0.18 -2.22 -9.55
C PHE A 116 1.24 -2.90 -8.68
N VAL A 117 1.53 -4.17 -8.95
CA VAL A 117 2.60 -4.90 -8.22
C VAL A 117 3.98 -4.31 -8.47
N GLU A 118 4.17 -3.60 -9.58
CA GLU A 118 5.40 -2.88 -9.94
C GLU A 118 5.74 -1.81 -8.91
N GLY A 119 4.75 -1.04 -8.43
CA GLY A 119 4.93 -0.07 -7.36
C GLY A 119 5.34 -0.75 -6.05
N LEU A 120 4.66 -1.86 -5.72
CA LEU A 120 4.92 -2.63 -4.50
C LEU A 120 6.35 -3.19 -4.44
N LYS A 121 6.98 -3.49 -5.59
CA LYS A 121 8.41 -3.87 -5.62
C LYS A 121 9.28 -2.78 -5.01
N TYR A 122 9.09 -1.51 -5.36
CA TYR A 122 9.82 -0.39 -4.76
C TYR A 122 9.40 -0.14 -3.32
N ALA A 123 8.10 -0.24 -3.01
CA ALA A 123 7.60 -0.10 -1.65
C ALA A 123 8.24 -1.12 -0.70
N SER A 124 8.44 -2.38 -1.15
CA SER A 124 9.06 -3.44 -0.36
C SER A 124 10.55 -3.22 -0.11
N GLN A 125 11.23 -2.48 -0.98
CA GLN A 125 12.63 -2.11 -0.78
C GLN A 125 12.76 -1.04 0.31
N ARG A 126 11.80 -0.09 0.34
CA ARG A 126 11.79 1.05 1.26
C ARG A 126 11.24 0.74 2.64
N CYS A 127 10.09 0.08 2.70
CA CYS A 127 9.39 -0.26 3.94
C CYS A 127 9.84 -1.63 4.45
N LYS A 128 10.04 -1.75 5.77
CA LYS A 128 10.54 -3.00 6.39
C LYS A 128 9.49 -3.77 7.18
N ARG A 129 8.40 -3.11 7.57
CA ARG A 129 7.39 -3.61 8.52
C ARG A 129 5.97 -3.48 7.98
N ALA A 130 5.70 -2.52 7.11
CA ALA A 130 4.41 -2.33 6.46
C ALA A 130 3.97 -3.59 5.72
N LYS A 131 2.71 -4.01 5.90
CA LYS A 131 2.09 -5.03 5.05
C LYS A 131 1.75 -4.41 3.71
N LEU A 132 2.30 -4.97 2.63
CA LEU A 132 2.10 -4.53 1.26
C LEU A 132 1.18 -5.50 0.54
N VAL A 133 0.10 -4.98 -0.07
CA VAL A 133 -0.90 -5.81 -0.74
C VAL A 133 -1.30 -5.19 -2.07
N GLN A 134 -1.56 -6.04 -3.06
CA GLN A 134 -2.21 -5.64 -4.28
C GLN A 134 -3.73 -5.61 -4.06
N LEU A 135 -4.36 -4.45 -4.28
CA LEU A 135 -5.78 -4.23 -4.06
C LEU A 135 -6.26 -2.99 -4.83
N ASP A 136 -7.48 -3.06 -5.36
CA ASP A 136 -8.27 -1.91 -5.79
C ASP A 136 -9.16 -1.49 -4.62
N ALA A 137 -8.93 -0.31 -4.05
CA ALA A 137 -9.40 0.08 -2.71
C ALA A 137 -10.25 1.35 -2.73
#